data_AF-D3J8V7-F1
#
_entry.id   AF-D3J8V7-F1
#
_cell.length_a   1.000
_cell.length_b   1.000
_cell.length_c   1.000
_cell.angle_alpha   90.00
_cell.angle_beta   90.00
_cell.angle_gamma   90.00
#
_symmetry.space_group_name_H-M   'P 1'
#
loop_
_entity.id
_entity.type
_entity.pdbx_description
1 polymer ?
#
loop_
_entity_poly.entity_id
_entity_poly.type
_entity_poly.pdbx_seq_one_letter_code
_entity_poly.pdbx_strand_id
1 'polypeptide(L)'
;PIFFIRDPILFPSFIHTQKRNPSTHLKDPDMFWDFISLRPETTHQTLFLFADRGLPDGYRFMNGYGSHTYKLINAEGKPVYCK
;
A
#
# COMPACT_ATOMS: atom_id res chain seq x y z
N PRO A 1 5.36 -0.17 -6.12
CA PRO A 1 6.67 0.46 -5.83
C PRO A 1 6.87 0.74 -4.35
N ILE A 2 5.80 1.11 -3.64
CA ILE A 2 5.72 1.28 -2.19
C ILE A 2 4.35 0.74 -1.72
N PHE A 3 4.13 0.73 -0.39
CA PHE A 3 2.84 0.39 0.23
C PHE A 3 2.59 1.32 1.43
N PHE A 4 1.38 1.32 1.98
CA PHE A 4 0.97 2.22 3.07
C PHE A 4 1.71 1.98 4.38
N ILE A 5 2.08 0.73 4.66
CA ILE A 5 2.68 0.31 5.92
C ILE A 5 3.95 -0.49 5.67
N ARG A 6 4.85 -0.45 6.64
CA ARG A 6 6.13 -1.19 6.62
C ARG A 6 6.19 -2.38 7.58
N ASP A 7 5.19 -2.52 8.46
CA ASP A 7 5.06 -3.61 9.42
C ASP A 7 3.76 -4.39 9.15
N PRO A 8 3.82 -5.71 8.87
CA PRO A 8 2.63 -6.51 8.58
C PRO A 8 1.64 -6.60 9.75
N ILE A 9 2.06 -6.37 11.00
CA ILE A 9 1.15 -6.42 12.16
C ILE A 9 0.01 -5.39 12.04
N LEU A 10 0.26 -4.28 11.33
CA LEU A 10 -0.71 -3.22 11.11
C LEU A 10 -1.66 -3.50 9.94
N PHE A 11 -1.41 -4.55 9.16
CA PHE A 11 -2.19 -4.82 7.95
C PHE A 11 -3.69 -5.03 8.22
N PRO A 12 -4.12 -5.81 9.23
CA PRO A 12 -5.54 -5.94 9.55
C PRO A 12 -6.17 -4.60 9.92
N SER A 13 -5.50 -3.82 10.78
CA SER A 13 -5.97 -2.50 11.20
C SER A 13 -6.10 -1.53 10.03
N PHE A 14 -5.11 -1.51 9.13
CA PHE A 14 -5.17 -0.73 7.89
C PHE A 14 -6.36 -1.17 7.02
N ILE A 15 -6.51 -2.46 6.74
CA ILE A 15 -7.60 -2.95 5.87
C ILE A 15 -8.98 -2.66 6.47
N HIS A 16 -9.14 -2.70 7.79
CA HIS A 16 -10.39 -2.30 8.44
C HIS A 16 -10.76 -0.84 8.14
N THR A 17 -9.78 0.07 8.11
CA THR A 17 -10.06 1.50 7.83
C THR A 17 -10.41 1.77 6.37
N GLN A 18 -10.01 0.88 5.46
CA GLN A 18 -10.37 0.95 4.03
C GLN A 18 -11.75 0.34 3.72
N LYS A 19 -12.34 -0.42 4.65
CA LYS A 19 -13.61 -1.14 4.44
C LYS A 19 -14.81 -0.25 4.78
N ARG A 20 -15.89 -0.85 5.28
CA ARG A 20 -17.13 -0.17 5.65
C ARG A 20 -17.16 -0.03 7.17
N ASN A 21 -17.67 1.10 7.66
CA ASN A 21 -17.90 1.30 9.08
C ASN A 21 -18.82 0.18 9.61
N PRO A 22 -18.46 -0.49 10.72
CA PRO A 22 -19.20 -1.66 11.21
C PRO A 22 -20.60 -1.32 11.71
N SER A 23 -20.85 -0.08 12.16
CA SER A 23 -22.14 0.36 12.69
C SER A 23 -23.11 0.77 11.58
N THR A 24 -22.61 1.38 10.51
CA THR A 24 -23.47 1.95 9.44
C THR A 24 -23.41 1.18 8.12
N HIS A 25 -22.42 0.30 7.96
CA HIS A 25 -22.08 -0.36 6.71
C HIS A 25 -21.79 0.62 5.53
N LEU A 26 -21.49 1.89 5.82
CA LEU A 26 -21.14 2.91 4.82
C LEU A 26 -19.62 3.11 4.75
N LYS A 27 -19.18 3.81 3.70
CA LYS A 27 -17.81 4.34 3.65
C LYS A 27 -17.69 5.51 4.61
N ASP A 28 -16.54 5.60 5.28
CA ASP A 28 -16.29 6.56 6.34
C ASP A 28 -14.89 7.17 6.13
N PRO A 29 -14.80 8.42 5.65
CA PRO A 29 -13.53 9.11 5.46
C PRO A 29 -12.78 9.34 6.77
N ASP A 30 -13.48 9.48 7.90
CA ASP A 30 -12.85 9.72 9.19
C ASP A 30 -12.08 8.48 9.65
N MET A 31 -12.62 7.28 9.44
CA MET A 31 -11.88 6.03 9.69
C MET A 31 -10.59 5.95 8.86
N PHE A 32 -10.65 6.36 7.59
CA PHE A 32 -9.47 6.39 6.71
C PHE A 32 -8.43 7.37 7.24
N TRP A 33 -8.82 8.62 7.50
CA TRP A 33 -7.89 9.68 7.89
C TRP A 33 -7.37 9.52 9.32
N ASP A 34 -8.14 8.95 10.25
CA ASP A 34 -7.67 8.60 11.60
C ASP A 34 -6.44 7.67 11.54
N PHE A 35 -6.49 6.62 10.73
CA PHE A 35 -5.34 5.72 10.58
C PHE A 35 -4.14 6.39 9.93
N ILE A 36 -4.37 7.14 8.83
CA ILE A 36 -3.34 7.74 7.97
C ILE A 36 -2.63 8.89 8.68
N SER A 37 -3.37 9.78 9.34
CA SER A 37 -2.83 10.97 10.01
C SER A 37 -1.91 10.65 11.20
N LEU A 38 -2.12 9.51 11.85
CA LEU A 38 -1.29 9.03 12.97
C LEU A 38 -0.05 8.24 12.51
N ARG A 39 0.13 8.02 11.20
CA ARG A 39 1.16 7.14 10.64
C ARG A 39 1.87 7.80 9.46
N PRO A 40 2.91 8.60 9.69
CA PRO A 40 3.59 9.34 8.63
C PRO A 40 4.19 8.43 7.55
N GLU A 41 4.47 7.15 7.83
CA GLU A 41 4.93 6.18 6.83
C GLU A 41 3.95 5.97 5.67
N THR A 42 2.67 6.28 5.87
CA THR A 42 1.62 6.14 4.86
C THR A 42 1.68 7.23 3.79
N THR A 43 2.33 8.37 4.08
CA THR A 43 2.28 9.61 3.29
C THR A 43 2.58 9.37 1.80
N HIS A 44 3.65 8.64 1.49
CA HIS A 44 4.07 8.43 0.09
C HIS A 44 3.02 7.65 -0.71
N GLN A 45 2.48 6.56 -0.15
CA GLN A 45 1.47 5.76 -0.84
C GLN A 45 0.11 6.48 -0.88
N THR A 46 -0.22 7.30 0.12
CA THR A 46 -1.41 8.16 0.11
C THR A 46 -1.34 9.19 -1.04
N LEU A 47 -0.19 9.84 -1.24
CA LEU A 47 0.00 10.74 -2.39
C LEU A 47 -0.14 10.00 -3.73
N PHE A 48 0.38 8.77 -3.83
CA PHE A 48 0.20 7.93 -5.03
C PHE A 48 -1.27 7.58 -5.28
N LEU A 49 -2.04 7.26 -4.23
CA LEU A 49 -3.46 6.92 -4.31
C LEU A 49 -4.31 8.12 -4.76
N PHE A 50 -4.01 9.33 -4.29
CA PHE A 50 -4.77 10.53 -4.62
C PHE A 50 -4.27 11.27 -5.88
N ALA A 51 -3.20 10.78 -6.52
CA ALA A 51 -2.77 11.24 -7.85
C ALA A 51 -3.53 10.51 -8.97
N ASP A 52 -3.29 10.89 -10.23
CA ASP A 52 -3.91 10.27 -11.42
C ASP A 52 -3.73 8.74 -11.49
N ARG A 53 -2.66 8.21 -10.88
CA ARG A 53 -2.41 6.77 -10.80
C ARG A 53 -3.41 6.01 -9.92
N GLY A 54 -4.20 6.68 -9.08
CA GLY A 54 -5.29 6.09 -8.31
C GLY A 54 -6.52 5.75 -9.16
N LEU A 55 -6.64 6.33 -10.35
CA LEU A 55 -7.75 6.12 -11.29
C LEU A 55 -7.18 5.78 -12.69
N PRO A 56 -6.54 4.61 -12.84
CA PRO A 56 -5.90 4.23 -14.09
C PRO A 56 -6.92 4.09 -15.23
N ASP A 57 -6.51 4.47 -16.44
CA ASP A 57 -7.25 4.18 -17.69
C ASP A 57 -7.14 2.69 -18.04
N GLY A 58 -7.79 1.84 -17.24
CA GLY A 58 -7.73 0.39 -17.40
C GLY A 58 -6.35 -0.24 -17.13
N TYR A 59 -6.33 -1.57 -17.08
CA TYR A 59 -5.12 -2.31 -16.68
C TYR A 59 -3.98 -2.26 -17.70
N ARG A 60 -4.29 -2.03 -18.98
CA ARG A 60 -3.29 -2.02 -20.07
C ARG A 60 -2.36 -0.80 -20.04
N PHE A 61 -2.79 0.27 -19.38
CA PHE A 61 -2.05 1.53 -19.26
C PHE A 61 -1.56 1.77 -17.83
N MET A 62 -1.54 0.71 -17.00
CA MET A 62 -1.06 0.72 -15.63
C MET A 62 0.24 -0.08 -15.50
N ASN A 63 1.19 0.48 -14.75
CA ASN A 63 2.46 -0.20 -14.45
C ASN A 63 2.29 -1.26 -13.34
N GLY A 64 3.07 -2.33 -13.41
CA GLY A 64 3.24 -3.31 -12.33
C GLY A 64 4.57 -3.12 -11.60
N TYR A 65 4.57 -3.33 -10.27
CA TYR A 65 5.78 -3.22 -9.46
C TYR A 65 5.76 -4.25 -8.32
N GLY A 66 6.87 -4.96 -8.09
CA GLY A 66 6.99 -5.91 -6.97
C GLY A 66 6.89 -5.26 -5.59
N SER A 67 7.15 -3.96 -5.51
CA SER A 67 7.10 -3.10 -4.30
C SER A 67 8.14 -3.45 -3.24
N HIS A 68 8.18 -4.69 -2.78
CA HIS A 68 9.18 -5.18 -1.85
C HIS A 68 10.56 -5.30 -2.50
N THR A 69 11.59 -5.29 -1.68
CA THR A 69 12.91 -5.73 -2.09
C THR A 69 12.95 -7.25 -1.99
N TYR A 70 13.38 -7.91 -3.05
CA TYR A 70 13.56 -9.36 -3.07
C TYR A 70 15.04 -9.71 -3.03
N LYS A 71 15.34 -10.93 -2.59
CA LYS A 71 16.69 -11.50 -2.59
C LYS A 71 16.77 -12.55 -3.68
N LEU A 72 17.60 -12.29 -4.68
CA LEU A 72 17.99 -13.25 -5.71
C LEU A 72 19.27 -13.96 -5.28
N ILE A 73 19.42 -15.21 -5.71
CA ILE A 73 20.61 -16.02 -5.46
C ILE A 73 21.21 -16.39 -6.83
N ASN A 74 22.49 -16.10 -7.04
CA ASN A 74 23.18 -16.45 -8.28
C ASN A 74 23.68 -17.92 -8.29
N ALA A 75 24.32 -18.34 -9.38
CA ALA A 75 24.82 -19.71 -9.53
C ALA A 75 25.88 -20.11 -8.48
N GLU A 76 26.62 -19.15 -7.92
CA GLU A 76 27.59 -19.37 -6.84
C GLU A 76 26.95 -19.27 -5.43
N GLY A 77 25.63 -19.16 -5.32
CA GLY A 77 24.93 -19.06 -4.04
C GLY A 77 24.99 -17.68 -3.38
N LYS A 78 25.50 -16.65 -4.07
CA LYS A 78 25.66 -15.30 -3.52
C LYS A 78 24.36 -14.49 -3.62
N PRO A 79 23.97 -13.76 -2.55
CA PRO A 79 22.76 -12.95 -2.54
C PRO A 79 22.93 -11.62 -3.28
N VAL A 80 21.91 -11.24 -4.06
CA VAL A 80 21.77 -9.90 -4.64
C VAL A 80 20.36 -9.40 -4.36
N TYR A 81 20.22 -8.17 -3.89
CA TYR A 81 18.91 -7.56 -3.69
C TYR A 81 18.40 -6.92 -4.99
N CYS A 82 17.13 -7.14 -5.32
CA CYS A 82 16.47 -6.53 -6.47
C CYS A 82 15.14 -5.88 -6.06
N LYS A 83 14.60 -5.07 -6.97
CA LYS A 83 13.25 -4.52 -6.91
C LYS A 83 12.38 -5.10 -8.01
#